data_AF-D6X172-F1
#
_entry.id   AF-D6X172-F1
#
_cell.length_a   1.000
_cell.length_b   1.000
_cell.length_c   1.000
_cell.angle_alpha   90.00
_cell.angle_beta   90.00
_cell.angle_gamma   90.00
#
_symmetry.space_group_name_H-M   'P 1'
#
loop_
_entity.id
_entity.type
_entity.pdbx_description
1 polymer ?
#
loop_
_entity_poly.entity_id
_entity_poly.type
_entity_poly.pdbx_seq_one_letter_code
_entity_poly.pdbx_strand_id
1 'polypeptide(L)'
;MTQEELWSYLGREIVNSDLGHDKIKFLGFLSCTRYCGEKYRPNFTHDEIVKITQAYVALGGGGLALFGSACLHTWPENISQVIPNFINQKPIDRAKFMDDSCYRGTLGACFSTTLGSVLHELCHTFDLGHTEKGIMGRGFDDIYKVFVCNKRSTEMKKFDEDGTFWTRSCLVLLAYHKWLNNHPNDGKGLLKFDPVHKILSSTKGLRVIELRNEGNGMVLFNWVFEGRILKYSFQIPNDQLVTENYVMIVEDNVGNILKHEIKLIV
;
A
#
# COMPACT_ATOMS: atom_id res chain seq x y z
N MET A 1 -6.68 11.15 -19.52
CA MET A 1 -7.15 10.31 -18.41
C MET A 1 -6.19 10.52 -17.25
N THR A 2 -6.70 10.80 -16.06
CA THR A 2 -5.92 10.74 -14.82
C THR A 2 -5.59 9.28 -14.48
N GLN A 3 -4.72 9.07 -13.50
CA GLN A 3 -4.39 7.72 -13.04
C GLN A 3 -5.62 7.00 -12.44
N GLU A 4 -6.50 7.73 -11.74
CA GLU A 4 -7.73 7.21 -11.13
C GLU A 4 -8.73 6.79 -12.21
N GLU A 5 -8.87 7.59 -13.27
CA GLU A 5 -9.71 7.26 -14.42
C GLU A 5 -9.20 6.01 -15.13
N LEU A 6 -7.87 5.88 -15.29
CA LEU A 6 -7.23 4.74 -15.95
C LEU A 6 -7.37 3.46 -15.13
N TRP A 7 -7.11 3.53 -13.82
CA TRP A 7 -7.30 2.43 -12.89
C TRP A 7 -8.77 1.98 -12.86
N SER A 8 -9.71 2.93 -12.79
CA SER A 8 -11.15 2.63 -12.77
C SER A 8 -11.66 2.05 -14.09
N TYR A 9 -11.13 2.51 -15.21
CA TYR A 9 -11.45 1.96 -16.52
C TYR A 9 -10.98 0.51 -16.64
N LEU A 10 -9.70 0.24 -16.39
CA LEU A 10 -9.14 -1.11 -16.50
C LEU A 10 -9.66 -2.07 -15.45
N GLY A 11 -9.92 -1.60 -14.22
CA GLY A 11 -10.59 -2.39 -13.19
C GLY A 11 -11.96 -2.87 -13.63
N ARG A 12 -12.75 -2.01 -14.29
CA ARG A 12 -14.06 -2.40 -14.87
C ARG A 12 -13.91 -3.39 -16.01
N GLU A 13 -12.94 -3.18 -16.90
CA GLU A 13 -12.67 -4.13 -18.00
C GLU A 13 -12.33 -5.52 -17.46
N ILE A 14 -11.44 -5.61 -16.46
CA ILE A 14 -11.08 -6.89 -15.82
C ILE A 14 -12.31 -7.56 -15.21
N VAL A 15 -13.09 -6.82 -14.41
CA VAL A 15 -14.28 -7.35 -13.73
C VAL A 15 -15.33 -7.85 -14.72
N ASN A 16 -15.49 -7.19 -15.87
CA ASN A 16 -16.45 -7.58 -16.91
C ASN A 16 -15.92 -8.62 -17.90
N SER A 17 -14.65 -9.03 -17.77
CA SER A 17 -14.01 -10.04 -18.62
C SER A 17 -14.04 -11.43 -17.98
N ASP A 18 -13.66 -12.46 -18.75
CA ASP A 18 -13.49 -13.83 -18.24
C ASP A 18 -12.37 -13.96 -17.19
N LEU A 19 -11.51 -12.95 -17.03
CA LEU A 19 -10.50 -12.91 -15.99
C LEU A 19 -11.08 -12.46 -14.63
N GLY A 20 -12.20 -11.73 -14.64
CA GLY A 20 -12.80 -11.14 -13.46
C GLY A 20 -13.27 -12.21 -12.47
N HIS A 21 -12.65 -12.25 -11.28
CA HIS A 21 -13.03 -13.20 -10.24
C HIS A 21 -12.80 -12.62 -8.84
N ASP A 22 -13.75 -12.85 -7.93
CA ASP A 22 -13.68 -12.45 -6.51
C ASP A 22 -12.56 -13.11 -5.69
N LYS A 23 -11.88 -14.11 -6.27
CA LYS A 23 -10.76 -14.87 -5.71
C LYS A 23 -9.46 -14.63 -6.46
N ILE A 24 -9.42 -13.64 -7.36
CA ILE A 24 -8.18 -13.20 -8.02
C ILE A 24 -7.92 -11.72 -7.71
N LYS A 25 -6.66 -11.43 -7.32
CA LYS A 25 -6.13 -10.07 -7.26
C LYS A 25 -5.12 -9.91 -8.38
N PHE A 26 -5.07 -8.71 -8.93
CA PHE A 26 -4.25 -8.39 -10.09
C PHE A 26 -3.15 -7.40 -9.70
N LEU A 27 -1.94 -7.71 -10.13
CA LEU A 27 -0.85 -6.75 -10.26
C LEU A 27 -0.59 -6.58 -11.76
N GLY A 28 -0.85 -5.38 -12.29
CA GLY A 28 -0.78 -5.08 -13.71
C GLY A 28 0.26 -4.01 -14.03
N PHE A 29 0.93 -4.15 -15.17
CA PHE A 29 1.83 -3.13 -15.73
C PHE A 29 1.33 -2.72 -17.12
N LEU A 30 1.20 -1.41 -17.35
CA LEU A 30 0.77 -0.89 -18.63
C LEU A 30 1.89 -0.94 -19.67
N SER A 31 1.61 -1.52 -20.82
CA SER A 31 2.53 -1.55 -21.96
C SER A 31 2.59 -0.20 -22.70
N CYS A 32 1.62 0.69 -22.48
CA CYS A 32 1.48 1.95 -23.21
C CYS A 32 2.01 3.20 -22.48
N THR A 33 2.67 3.03 -21.32
CA THR A 33 3.27 4.16 -20.61
C THR A 33 4.41 4.75 -21.45
N ARG A 34 4.38 6.07 -21.64
CA ARG A 34 5.38 6.77 -22.46
C ARG A 34 5.89 8.01 -21.75
N TYR A 35 7.16 7.98 -21.38
CA TYR A 35 7.89 9.15 -20.90
C TYR A 35 8.28 10.07 -22.07
N CYS A 36 7.88 11.34 -22.01
CA CYS A 36 8.18 12.34 -23.04
C CYS A 36 9.42 13.17 -22.64
N GLY A 37 10.58 12.51 -22.60
CA GLY A 37 11.84 13.08 -22.11
C GLY A 37 12.32 14.33 -22.86
N GLU A 38 11.88 14.57 -24.09
CA GLU A 38 12.15 15.80 -24.84
C GLU A 38 11.57 17.07 -24.17
N LYS A 39 10.57 16.90 -23.31
CA LYS A 39 9.95 17.98 -22.54
C LYS A 39 10.67 18.26 -21.21
N TYR A 40 11.58 17.38 -20.80
CA TYR A 40 12.29 17.50 -19.54
C TYR A 40 13.07 18.83 -19.45
N ARG A 41 13.09 19.43 -18.26
CA ARG A 41 14.01 20.52 -17.90
C ARG A 41 14.70 20.20 -16.58
N PRO A 42 15.92 20.71 -16.36
CA PRO A 42 16.58 20.59 -15.06
C PRO A 42 15.67 21.04 -13.91
N ASN A 43 15.76 20.34 -12.79
CA ASN A 43 15.02 20.62 -11.54
C ASN A 43 13.49 20.43 -11.59
N PHE A 44 12.97 19.69 -12.57
CA PHE A 44 11.58 19.22 -12.50
C PHE A 44 11.31 18.48 -11.18
N THR A 45 10.19 18.84 -10.55
CA THR A 45 9.57 18.13 -9.44
C THR A 45 8.99 16.79 -9.91
N HIS A 46 8.64 15.91 -8.96
CA HIS A 46 7.95 14.66 -9.27
C HIS A 46 6.66 14.90 -10.09
N ASP A 47 5.83 15.87 -9.68
CA ASP A 47 4.59 16.21 -10.39
C ASP A 47 4.83 16.66 -11.84
N GLU A 48 5.93 17.37 -12.11
CA GLU A 48 6.29 17.78 -13.46
C GLU A 48 6.78 16.60 -14.31
N ILE A 49 7.51 15.66 -13.71
CA ILE A 49 7.88 14.39 -14.37
C ILE A 49 6.62 13.56 -14.70
N VAL A 50 5.67 13.45 -13.77
CA VAL A 50 4.38 12.77 -14.00
C VAL A 50 3.60 13.45 -15.13
N LYS A 51 3.53 14.78 -15.17
CA LYS A 51 2.83 15.54 -16.23
C LYS A 51 3.38 15.29 -17.63
N ILE A 52 4.67 15.00 -17.77
CA ILE A 52 5.27 14.65 -19.07
C ILE A 52 5.27 13.13 -19.34
N THR A 53 4.67 12.33 -18.48
CA THR A 53 4.56 10.87 -18.63
C THR A 53 3.13 10.48 -19.00
N GLN A 54 2.95 10.03 -20.24
CA GLN A 54 1.65 9.52 -20.70
C GLN A 54 1.36 8.16 -20.09
N ALA A 55 0.09 7.93 -19.74
CA ALA A 55 -0.37 6.70 -19.07
C ALA A 55 0.49 6.36 -17.82
N TYR A 56 0.87 7.39 -17.07
CA TYR A 56 1.38 7.24 -15.71
C TYR A 56 0.26 6.74 -14.80
N VAL A 57 0.56 5.73 -14.00
CA VAL A 57 -0.30 5.22 -12.94
C VAL A 57 0.57 4.51 -11.92
N ALA A 58 0.26 4.72 -10.64
CA ALA A 58 0.74 3.94 -9.52
C ALA A 58 -0.41 3.95 -8.51
N LEU A 59 -1.34 3.00 -8.66
CA LEU A 59 -2.59 3.03 -7.91
C LEU A 59 -3.08 1.62 -7.59
N GLY A 60 -3.46 1.42 -6.34
CA GLY A 60 -3.86 0.14 -5.77
C GLY A 60 -5.09 0.24 -4.90
N GLY A 61 -5.92 -0.79 -4.96
CA GLY A 61 -7.11 -0.90 -4.14
C GLY A 61 -7.98 -2.06 -4.57
N GLY A 62 -8.87 -2.52 -3.69
CA GLY A 62 -9.80 -3.60 -4.00
C GLY A 62 -9.10 -4.85 -4.56
N GLY A 63 -9.29 -5.12 -5.85
CA GLY A 63 -8.70 -6.26 -6.56
C GLY A 63 -7.53 -5.95 -7.48
N LEU A 64 -7.08 -4.69 -7.61
CA LEU A 64 -6.12 -4.27 -8.63
C LEU A 64 -5.07 -3.31 -8.07
N ALA A 65 -3.79 -3.67 -8.24
CA ALA A 65 -2.66 -2.76 -8.22
C ALA A 65 -2.17 -2.55 -9.66
N LEU A 66 -2.15 -1.31 -10.13
CA LEU A 66 -1.84 -0.97 -11.52
C LEU A 66 -0.67 0.02 -11.59
N PHE A 67 0.29 -0.27 -12.47
CA PHE A 67 1.51 0.50 -12.63
C PHE A 67 1.82 0.85 -14.08
N GLY A 68 2.40 2.04 -14.27
CA GLY A 68 3.05 2.41 -15.51
C GLY A 68 4.40 1.72 -15.67
N SER A 69 4.85 1.55 -16.92
CA SER A 69 6.11 0.85 -17.23
C SER A 69 7.33 1.76 -17.37
N ALA A 70 7.19 3.08 -17.16
CA ALA A 70 8.24 4.07 -17.48
C ALA A 70 9.59 3.80 -16.77
N CYS A 71 9.57 3.26 -15.55
CA CYS A 71 10.76 3.00 -14.76
C CYS A 71 11.25 1.54 -14.82
N LEU A 72 10.59 0.65 -15.57
CA LEU A 72 11.00 -0.75 -15.71
C LEU A 72 12.36 -0.92 -16.36
N HIS A 73 12.86 0.10 -17.07
CA HIS A 73 14.23 0.13 -17.60
C HIS A 73 15.32 0.03 -16.51
N THR A 74 14.97 0.22 -15.23
CA THR A 74 15.87 0.05 -14.09
C THR A 74 15.76 -1.31 -13.41
N TRP A 75 14.71 -2.07 -13.73
CA TRP A 75 14.40 -3.34 -13.09
C TRP A 75 15.31 -4.46 -13.60
N PRO A 76 15.62 -5.46 -12.76
CA PRO A 76 16.39 -6.62 -13.17
C PRO A 76 15.58 -7.49 -14.13
N GLU A 77 16.23 -8.05 -15.15
CA GLU A 77 15.60 -9.00 -16.08
C GLU A 77 15.55 -10.42 -15.50
N ASN A 78 16.36 -10.69 -14.47
CA ASN A 78 16.46 -11.99 -13.81
C ASN A 78 16.89 -11.85 -12.34
N ILE A 79 16.67 -12.91 -11.56
CA ILE A 79 16.89 -12.91 -10.11
C ILE A 79 18.36 -12.59 -9.75
N SER A 80 19.33 -13.06 -10.53
CA SER A 80 20.75 -12.79 -10.28
C SER A 80 21.12 -11.31 -10.37
N GLN A 81 20.33 -10.50 -11.08
CA GLN A 81 20.54 -9.05 -11.23
C GLN A 81 19.91 -8.22 -10.11
N VAL A 82 19.09 -8.80 -9.21
CA VAL A 82 18.39 -8.04 -8.16
C VAL A 82 19.36 -7.21 -7.31
N ILE A 83 20.40 -7.84 -6.75
CA ILE A 83 21.39 -7.11 -5.93
C ILE A 83 22.23 -6.14 -6.78
N PRO A 84 22.82 -6.55 -7.92
CA PRO A 84 23.52 -5.62 -8.82
C PRO A 84 22.72 -4.37 -9.21
N ASN A 85 21.43 -4.52 -9.49
CA ASN A 85 20.56 -3.40 -9.87
C ASN A 85 20.31 -2.47 -8.69
N PHE A 86 20.05 -2.99 -7.48
CA PHE A 86 19.88 -2.15 -6.29
C PHE A 86 21.09 -1.27 -5.96
N ILE A 87 22.30 -1.78 -6.17
CA ILE A 87 23.53 -1.02 -5.87
C ILE A 87 24.03 -0.19 -7.05
N ASN A 88 23.31 -0.16 -8.17
CA ASN A 88 23.73 0.54 -9.38
C ASN A 88 23.66 2.07 -9.22
N GLN A 89 24.84 2.69 -9.04
CA GLN A 89 24.97 4.14 -8.86
C GLN A 89 25.02 4.95 -10.17
N LYS A 90 24.81 4.32 -11.33
CA LYS A 90 24.82 5.04 -12.61
C LYS A 90 23.69 6.09 -12.63
N PRO A 91 23.98 7.36 -12.98
CA PRO A 91 22.96 8.40 -13.07
C PRO A 91 21.94 8.11 -14.19
N ILE A 92 20.70 8.53 -13.96
CA ILE A 92 19.64 8.47 -14.97
C ILE A 92 19.75 9.68 -15.91
N ASP A 93 19.81 9.42 -17.22
CA ASP A 93 19.68 10.46 -18.25
C ASP A 93 18.20 10.86 -18.36
N ARG A 94 17.79 11.85 -17.56
CA ARG A 94 16.39 12.32 -17.45
C ARG A 94 15.82 12.92 -18.74
N ALA A 95 16.66 13.26 -19.71
CA ALA A 95 16.19 13.65 -21.05
C ALA A 95 15.71 12.43 -21.87
N LYS A 96 16.03 11.21 -21.45
CA LYS A 96 15.65 9.96 -22.15
C LYS A 96 14.77 9.04 -21.32
N PHE A 97 15.02 8.95 -20.03
CA PHE A 97 14.37 8.00 -19.14
C PHE A 97 13.71 8.69 -17.96
N MET A 98 12.56 8.16 -17.53
CA MET A 98 11.87 8.66 -16.34
C MET A 98 12.72 8.37 -15.10
N ASP A 99 12.82 9.34 -14.21
CA ASP A 99 13.45 9.17 -12.91
C ASP A 99 12.40 9.32 -11.82
N ASP A 100 12.08 8.20 -11.16
CA ASP A 100 11.22 8.16 -9.99
C ASP A 100 11.98 7.60 -8.78
N SER A 101 13.21 8.05 -8.60
CA SER A 101 14.11 7.60 -7.53
C SER A 101 13.94 8.32 -6.19
N CYS A 102 12.86 9.09 -6.00
CA CYS A 102 12.73 10.01 -4.87
C CYS A 102 13.95 10.96 -4.77
N TYR A 103 14.27 11.62 -5.89
CA TYR A 103 15.35 12.61 -6.02
C TYR A 103 16.80 12.09 -5.85
N ARG A 104 17.02 10.78 -5.74
CA ARG A 104 18.36 10.18 -5.59
C ARG A 104 19.15 10.08 -6.91
N GLY A 105 18.46 10.04 -8.06
CA GLY A 105 19.03 10.22 -9.39
C GLY A 105 19.78 9.03 -10.00
N THR A 106 19.79 7.86 -9.36
CA THR A 106 20.52 6.66 -9.84
C THR A 106 19.58 5.55 -10.27
N LEU A 107 20.06 4.66 -11.15
CA LEU A 107 19.31 3.48 -11.59
C LEU A 107 18.85 2.61 -10.42
N GLY A 108 19.74 2.33 -9.45
CA GLY A 108 19.40 1.50 -8.29
C GLY A 108 18.39 2.17 -7.34
N ALA A 109 18.45 3.49 -7.19
CA ALA A 109 17.47 4.21 -6.40
C ALA A 109 16.09 4.26 -7.07
N CYS A 110 16.02 4.43 -8.39
CA CYS A 110 14.77 4.36 -9.15
C CYS A 110 14.16 2.95 -9.10
N PHE A 111 14.99 1.90 -9.22
CA PHE A 111 14.53 0.53 -9.01
C PHE A 111 13.99 0.33 -7.58
N SER A 112 14.68 0.83 -6.56
CA SER A 112 14.22 0.75 -5.16
C SER A 112 12.86 1.42 -4.95
N THR A 113 12.73 2.71 -5.29
CA THR A 113 11.45 3.42 -5.11
C THR A 113 10.32 2.75 -5.86
N THR A 114 10.54 2.35 -7.12
CA THR A 114 9.44 1.83 -7.95
C THR A 114 9.04 0.42 -7.58
N LEU A 115 9.97 -0.45 -7.15
CA LEU A 115 9.62 -1.74 -6.56
C LEU A 115 8.88 -1.56 -5.22
N GLY A 116 9.32 -0.61 -4.40
CA GLY A 116 8.66 -0.28 -3.14
C GLY A 116 7.24 0.25 -3.36
N SER A 117 7.04 1.14 -4.32
CA SER A 117 5.73 1.66 -4.69
C SER A 117 4.82 0.53 -5.20
N VAL A 118 5.35 -0.41 -6.00
CA VAL A 118 4.61 -1.64 -6.37
C VAL A 118 4.13 -2.41 -5.16
N LEU A 119 4.98 -2.60 -4.15
CA LEU A 119 4.59 -3.26 -2.91
C LEU A 119 3.54 -2.45 -2.12
N HIS A 120 3.66 -1.13 -2.09
CA HIS A 120 2.71 -0.21 -1.43
C HIS A 120 1.30 -0.35 -2.01
N GLU A 121 1.16 -0.20 -3.33
CA GLU A 121 -0.15 -0.30 -3.98
C GLU A 121 -0.70 -1.73 -3.95
N LEU A 122 0.18 -2.74 -4.02
CA LEU A 122 -0.24 -4.12 -3.81
C LEU A 122 -0.79 -4.32 -2.39
N CYS A 123 -0.20 -3.70 -1.37
CA CYS A 123 -0.70 -3.74 0.00
C CYS A 123 -2.09 -3.09 0.15
N HIS A 124 -2.41 -2.05 -0.62
CA HIS A 124 -3.79 -1.51 -0.66
C HIS A 124 -4.82 -2.53 -1.15
N THR A 125 -4.43 -3.48 -2.01
CA THR A 125 -5.32 -4.58 -2.39
C THR A 125 -5.61 -5.54 -1.23
N PHE A 126 -4.78 -5.55 -0.19
CA PHE A 126 -4.99 -6.27 1.07
C PHE A 126 -5.56 -5.38 2.16
N ASP A 127 -6.28 -4.32 1.78
CA ASP A 127 -6.97 -3.41 2.68
C ASP A 127 -6.07 -2.58 3.61
N LEU A 128 -4.75 -2.55 3.41
CA LEU A 128 -3.85 -1.68 4.20
C LEU A 128 -4.12 -0.20 3.87
N GLY A 129 -4.11 0.66 4.88
CA GLY A 129 -4.21 2.11 4.73
C GLY A 129 -2.84 2.76 4.78
N HIS A 130 -2.77 4.06 4.48
CA HIS A 130 -1.52 4.81 4.65
C HIS A 130 -1.13 4.87 6.13
N THR A 131 0.17 4.85 6.39
CA THR A 131 0.72 5.04 7.73
C THR A 131 1.78 6.11 7.69
N GLU A 132 2.06 6.76 8.82
CA GLU A 132 3.11 7.79 8.90
C GLU A 132 4.48 7.24 8.48
N LYS A 133 4.76 5.98 8.84
CA LYS A 133 6.05 5.30 8.70
C LYS A 133 5.90 3.97 7.99
N GLY A 134 6.99 3.37 7.54
CA GLY A 134 6.98 2.03 6.94
C GLY A 134 6.60 2.02 5.46
N ILE A 135 6.34 0.83 4.91
CA ILE A 135 5.99 0.62 3.49
C ILE A 135 4.72 1.35 3.10
N MET A 136 3.74 1.47 4.01
CA MET A 136 2.51 2.24 3.77
C MET A 136 2.68 3.75 4.03
N GLY A 137 3.89 4.19 4.40
CA GLY A 137 4.32 5.59 4.43
C GLY A 137 5.37 5.83 3.35
N ARG A 138 6.52 6.45 3.68
CA ARG A 138 7.65 6.64 2.73
C ARG A 138 8.74 5.58 2.81
N GLY A 139 8.66 4.63 3.73
CA GLY A 139 9.67 3.59 3.90
C GLY A 139 9.79 2.61 2.73
N PHE A 140 8.87 2.66 1.75
CA PHE A 140 8.98 1.89 0.51
C PHE A 140 10.12 2.39 -0.39
N ASP A 141 10.51 3.66 -0.31
CA ASP A 141 11.62 4.23 -1.11
C ASP A 141 12.93 3.46 -0.87
N ASP A 142 13.08 2.89 0.31
CA ASP A 142 14.29 2.27 0.82
C ASP A 142 14.26 0.73 0.81
N ILE A 143 13.36 0.12 0.03
CA ILE A 143 13.21 -1.34 0.00
C ILE A 143 14.53 -2.07 -0.31
N TYR A 144 15.45 -1.45 -1.06
CA TYR A 144 16.79 -1.99 -1.31
C TYR A 144 17.54 -2.35 -0.02
N LYS A 145 17.33 -1.62 1.09
CA LYS A 145 17.98 -1.88 2.39
C LYS A 145 17.69 -3.30 2.87
N VAL A 146 16.52 -3.88 2.58
CA VAL A 146 16.17 -5.27 2.93
C VAL A 146 17.06 -6.28 2.20
N PHE A 147 17.47 -5.97 0.97
CA PHE A 147 18.24 -6.86 0.12
C PHE A 147 19.75 -6.71 0.29
N VAL A 148 20.24 -5.49 0.50
CA VAL A 148 21.69 -5.19 0.51
C VAL A 148 22.29 -5.13 1.91
N CYS A 149 21.48 -4.98 2.97
CA CYS A 149 22.00 -4.91 4.33
C CYS A 149 22.47 -6.29 4.81
N ASN A 150 23.77 -6.54 4.67
CA ASN A 150 24.44 -7.67 5.30
C ASN A 150 24.67 -7.30 6.78
N LYS A 151 23.77 -7.71 7.69
CA LYS A 151 23.91 -7.41 9.14
C LYS A 151 25.13 -8.12 9.73
N ARG A 152 26.29 -7.45 9.70
CA ARG A 152 27.42 -7.68 10.62
C ARG A 152 27.78 -6.45 11.45
N SER A 153 26.97 -5.40 11.43
CA SER A 153 27.11 -4.30 12.39
C SER A 153 26.24 -4.58 13.62
N THR A 154 26.90 -4.94 14.73
CA THR A 154 26.33 -5.11 16.08
C THR A 154 25.84 -3.81 16.71
N GLU A 155 25.90 -2.70 15.99
CA GLU A 155 25.25 -1.47 16.39
C GLU A 155 23.82 -1.48 15.86
N MET A 156 22.87 -1.74 16.76
CA MET A 156 21.48 -1.32 16.61
C MET A 156 21.47 0.21 16.51
N LYS A 157 21.84 0.75 15.34
CA LYS A 157 21.45 2.11 14.98
C LYS A 157 19.94 2.14 15.11
N LYS A 158 19.41 3.13 15.85
CA LYS A 158 17.98 3.43 15.91
C LYS A 158 17.43 3.22 14.52
N PHE A 159 16.45 2.31 14.38
CA PHE A 159 15.76 2.13 13.11
C PHE A 159 15.42 3.52 12.60
N ASP A 160 15.89 3.82 11.39
CA ASP A 160 15.47 4.99 10.65
C ASP A 160 13.96 5.11 10.82
N GLU A 161 13.47 6.25 11.27
CA GLU A 161 12.06 6.37 11.65
C GLU A 161 11.14 6.06 10.46
N ASP A 162 11.66 6.20 9.22
CA ASP A 162 11.05 5.82 7.95
C ASP A 162 11.63 4.51 7.35
N GLY A 163 11.93 3.53 8.20
CA GLY A 163 12.46 2.25 7.74
C GLY A 163 11.49 1.45 6.84
N THR A 164 12.02 0.47 6.11
CA THR A 164 11.21 -0.48 5.33
C THR A 164 10.65 -1.58 6.22
N PHE A 165 9.44 -1.38 6.74
CA PHE A 165 8.70 -2.36 7.53
C PHE A 165 7.19 -2.12 7.40
N TRP A 166 6.38 -3.08 7.85
CA TRP A 166 4.95 -2.86 8.06
C TRP A 166 4.70 -2.49 9.53
N THR A 167 3.85 -1.51 9.78
CA THR A 167 3.43 -1.16 11.15
C THR A 167 2.72 -2.34 11.81
N ARG A 168 2.57 -2.30 13.14
CA ARG A 168 1.92 -3.38 13.90
C ARG A 168 0.50 -3.67 13.41
N SER A 169 -0.30 -2.64 13.13
CA SER A 169 -1.67 -2.82 12.63
C SER A 169 -1.69 -3.42 11.21
N CYS A 170 -0.79 -2.97 10.33
CA CYS A 170 -0.59 -3.57 9.00
C CYS A 170 -0.22 -5.05 9.08
N LEU A 171 0.72 -5.42 9.96
CA LEU A 171 1.14 -6.82 10.13
C LEU A 171 0.00 -7.70 10.62
N VAL A 172 -0.80 -7.23 11.57
CA VAL A 172 -1.96 -7.99 12.05
C VAL A 172 -3.01 -8.12 10.96
N LEU A 173 -3.28 -7.04 10.22
CA LEU A 173 -4.20 -7.09 9.08
C LEU A 173 -3.73 -8.13 8.06
N LEU A 174 -2.46 -8.11 7.65
CA LEU A 174 -1.91 -9.11 6.73
C LEU A 174 -1.96 -10.55 7.30
N ALA A 175 -1.63 -10.74 8.57
CA ALA A 175 -1.57 -12.07 9.19
C ALA A 175 -2.96 -12.75 9.28
N TYR A 176 -4.02 -11.96 9.44
CA TYR A 176 -5.39 -12.46 9.55
C TYR A 176 -6.23 -12.20 8.29
N HIS A 177 -5.68 -11.57 7.26
CA HIS A 177 -6.39 -11.34 6.01
C HIS A 177 -6.85 -12.64 5.37
N LYS A 178 -8.09 -12.70 4.89
CA LYS A 178 -8.71 -13.88 4.25
C LYS A 178 -7.96 -14.45 3.03
N TRP A 179 -6.99 -13.71 2.51
CA TRP A 179 -6.14 -14.14 1.38
C TRP A 179 -4.81 -14.75 1.80
N LEU A 180 -4.40 -14.53 3.05
CA LEU A 180 -3.10 -14.93 3.58
C LEU A 180 -3.23 -15.90 4.76
N ASN A 181 -4.42 -15.97 5.36
CA ASN A 181 -4.75 -16.93 6.40
C ASN A 181 -5.28 -18.26 5.81
N ASN A 182 -5.30 -19.31 6.64
CA ASN A 182 -5.83 -20.63 6.28
C ASN A 182 -7.21 -20.92 6.91
N HIS A 183 -7.93 -19.88 7.36
CA HIS A 183 -9.24 -20.07 7.96
C HIS A 183 -10.30 -20.34 6.88
N PRO A 184 -11.13 -21.38 7.04
CA PRO A 184 -12.21 -21.63 6.12
C PRO A 184 -13.24 -20.50 6.21
N ASN A 185 -13.56 -19.88 5.07
CA ASN A 185 -14.65 -18.92 5.00
C ASN A 185 -15.99 -19.67 5.06
N ASP A 186 -16.46 -19.91 6.29
CA ASP A 186 -17.72 -20.60 6.54
C ASP A 186 -18.96 -19.71 6.34
N GLY A 187 -18.76 -18.39 6.11
CA GLY A 187 -19.84 -17.40 6.00
C GLY A 187 -20.69 -17.23 7.27
N LYS A 188 -20.29 -17.83 8.40
CA LYS A 188 -21.05 -17.84 9.66
C LYS A 188 -20.53 -16.81 10.68
N GLY A 189 -19.47 -16.09 10.35
CA GLY A 189 -18.96 -14.98 11.14
C GLY A 189 -19.88 -13.76 11.06
N LEU A 190 -20.10 -13.11 12.19
CA LEU A 190 -20.83 -11.85 12.26
C LEU A 190 -19.90 -10.80 12.83
N LEU A 191 -19.58 -9.79 12.03
CA LEU A 191 -18.80 -8.61 12.42
C LEU A 191 -19.68 -7.38 12.22
N LYS A 192 -19.94 -6.64 13.29
CA LYS A 192 -20.91 -5.53 13.31
C LYS A 192 -20.37 -4.33 14.04
N PHE A 193 -20.84 -3.16 13.61
CA PHE A 193 -20.67 -1.89 14.31
C PHE A 193 -22.05 -1.32 14.66
N ASP A 194 -22.22 -0.94 15.91
CA ASP A 194 -23.34 -0.14 16.40
C ASP A 194 -22.88 1.33 16.48
N PRO A 195 -23.37 2.20 15.58
CA PRO A 195 -22.95 3.60 15.55
C PRO A 195 -23.48 4.42 16.73
N VAL A 196 -24.60 4.02 17.35
CA VAL A 196 -25.21 4.75 18.47
C VAL A 196 -24.36 4.59 19.72
N HIS A 197 -23.95 3.36 20.01
CA HIS A 197 -23.13 3.06 21.18
C HIS A 197 -21.62 3.01 20.88
N LYS A 198 -21.23 3.13 19.60
CA LYS A 198 -19.86 3.01 19.08
C LYS A 198 -19.22 1.67 19.43
N ILE A 199 -20.02 0.60 19.40
CA ILE A 199 -19.59 -0.74 19.80
C ILE A 199 -19.35 -1.60 18.57
N LEU A 200 -18.16 -2.17 18.50
CA LEU A 200 -17.82 -3.26 17.62
C LEU A 200 -18.07 -4.61 18.30
N SER A 201 -18.57 -5.55 17.52
CA SER A 201 -18.79 -6.93 17.95
C SER A 201 -18.42 -7.90 16.85
N SER A 202 -17.74 -8.99 17.20
CA SER A 202 -17.41 -10.10 16.31
C SER A 202 -17.74 -11.42 17.00
N THR A 203 -18.35 -12.38 16.30
CA THR A 203 -18.51 -13.75 16.79
C THR A 203 -17.24 -14.59 16.66
N LYS A 204 -16.25 -14.12 15.90
CA LYS A 204 -14.97 -14.80 15.66
C LYS A 204 -13.80 -14.16 16.42
N GLY A 205 -14.02 -12.99 17.03
CA GLY A 205 -13.03 -12.24 17.81
C GLY A 205 -12.29 -11.21 16.97
N LEU A 206 -12.22 -9.96 17.45
CA LEU A 206 -11.56 -8.83 16.80
C LEU A 206 -10.04 -8.99 16.84
N ARG A 207 -9.35 -8.57 15.77
CA ARG A 207 -7.89 -8.58 15.66
C ARG A 207 -7.30 -7.21 15.43
N VAL A 208 -7.86 -6.44 14.52
CA VAL A 208 -7.43 -5.06 14.29
C VAL A 208 -8.63 -4.16 14.04
N ILE A 209 -8.55 -2.95 14.56
CA ILE A 209 -9.47 -1.84 14.31
C ILE A 209 -8.60 -0.66 13.91
N GLU A 210 -8.88 -0.02 12.79
CA GLU A 210 -8.25 1.21 12.36
C GLU A 210 -9.30 2.28 12.09
N LEU A 211 -9.04 3.51 12.53
CA LEU A 211 -9.74 4.70 12.10
C LEU A 211 -8.82 5.45 11.15
N ARG A 212 -9.26 5.58 9.90
CA ARG A 212 -8.50 6.23 8.84
C ARG A 212 -9.16 7.54 8.47
N ASN A 213 -8.36 8.56 8.17
CA ASN A 213 -8.85 9.79 7.56
C ASN A 213 -9.54 9.45 6.23
N GLU A 214 -10.75 9.94 6.01
CA GLU A 214 -11.52 9.63 4.80
C GLU A 214 -10.88 10.18 3.52
N GLY A 215 -10.26 11.36 3.57
CA GLY A 215 -9.74 12.05 2.39
C GLY A 215 -8.45 11.44 1.83
N ASN A 216 -7.58 10.93 2.70
CA ASN A 216 -6.27 10.41 2.29
C ASN A 216 -5.96 8.99 2.77
N GLY A 217 -6.86 8.33 3.50
CA GLY A 217 -6.67 6.96 3.98
C GLY A 217 -5.61 6.77 5.08
N MET A 218 -5.08 7.85 5.66
CA MET A 218 -4.09 7.80 6.75
C MET A 218 -4.68 7.18 8.01
N VAL A 219 -4.02 6.17 8.56
CA VAL A 219 -4.38 5.56 9.85
C VAL A 219 -4.07 6.57 10.97
N LEU A 220 -5.12 7.09 11.60
CA LEU A 220 -5.04 8.03 12.71
C LEU A 220 -4.99 7.30 14.05
N PHE A 221 -5.83 6.27 14.18
CA PHE A 221 -5.91 5.45 15.39
C PHE A 221 -5.98 3.97 15.03
N ASN A 222 -5.37 3.14 15.85
CA ASN A 222 -5.51 1.69 15.72
C ASN A 222 -5.53 0.98 17.07
N TRP A 223 -6.25 -0.13 17.12
CA TRP A 223 -6.26 -1.07 18.22
C TRP A 223 -6.00 -2.47 17.70
N VAL A 224 -5.07 -3.18 18.34
CA VAL A 224 -4.59 -4.49 17.91
C VAL A 224 -4.73 -5.50 19.04
N PHE A 225 -5.29 -6.68 18.73
CA PHE A 225 -5.58 -7.75 19.68
C PHE A 225 -4.92 -9.06 19.23
N GLU A 226 -3.66 -9.28 19.64
CA GLU A 226 -2.87 -10.48 19.26
C GLU A 226 -2.98 -11.63 20.26
N GLY A 227 -3.64 -11.41 21.41
CA GLY A 227 -3.75 -12.40 22.47
C GLY A 227 -4.43 -13.70 22.04
N ARG A 228 -4.11 -14.79 22.75
CA ARG A 228 -4.83 -16.07 22.63
C ARG A 228 -6.29 -15.95 23.09
N ILE A 229 -6.53 -15.09 24.07
CA ILE A 229 -7.88 -14.75 24.52
C ILE A 229 -8.46 -13.73 23.54
N LEU A 230 -9.51 -14.15 22.83
CA LEU A 230 -10.15 -13.35 21.80
C LEU A 230 -10.98 -12.21 22.39
N LYS A 231 -10.92 -11.06 21.73
CA LYS A 231 -11.71 -9.87 22.07
C LYS A 231 -12.98 -9.85 21.22
N TYR A 232 -14.12 -10.24 21.78
CA TYR A 232 -15.38 -10.32 21.01
C TYR A 232 -16.13 -8.99 20.87
N SER A 233 -15.81 -8.01 21.71
CA SER A 233 -16.40 -6.68 21.64
C SER A 233 -15.42 -5.59 22.08
N PHE A 234 -15.53 -4.43 21.44
CA PHE A 234 -14.73 -3.25 21.73
C PHE A 234 -15.58 -2.00 21.52
N GLN A 235 -15.54 -1.06 22.47
CA GLN A 235 -16.17 0.25 22.32
C GLN A 235 -15.11 1.27 21.90
N ILE A 236 -15.35 1.99 20.80
CA ILE A 236 -14.46 3.05 20.35
C ILE A 236 -14.49 4.19 21.38
N PRO A 237 -13.33 4.64 21.89
CA PRO A 237 -13.27 5.75 22.83
C PRO A 237 -13.95 7.01 22.28
N ASN A 238 -14.73 7.70 23.12
CA ASN A 238 -15.59 8.80 22.69
C ASN A 238 -14.83 10.03 22.18
N ASP A 239 -13.60 10.21 22.65
CA ASP A 239 -12.66 11.29 22.31
C ASP A 239 -12.01 11.13 20.93
N GLN A 240 -12.16 9.97 20.27
CA GLN A 240 -11.47 9.65 19.01
C GLN A 240 -12.30 9.88 17.74
N LEU A 241 -13.60 10.17 17.89
CA LEU A 241 -14.53 10.41 16.79
C LEU A 241 -15.07 11.84 16.84
N VAL A 242 -14.17 12.82 16.84
CA VAL A 242 -14.53 14.24 17.04
C VAL A 242 -13.82 15.22 16.10
N THR A 243 -12.74 14.83 15.42
CA THR A 243 -11.91 15.79 14.69
C THR A 243 -12.16 15.81 13.18
N GLU A 244 -12.47 14.66 12.57
CA GLU A 244 -12.56 14.52 11.11
C GLU A 244 -13.59 13.44 10.71
N ASN A 245 -13.86 13.29 9.41
CA ASN A 245 -14.59 12.11 8.92
C ASN A 245 -13.64 10.91 8.84
N TYR A 246 -14.13 9.74 9.25
CA TYR A 246 -13.33 8.53 9.29
C TYR A 246 -13.88 7.45 8.37
N VAL A 247 -12.97 6.64 7.83
CA VAL A 247 -13.27 5.29 7.36
C VAL A 247 -12.72 4.32 8.40
N MET A 248 -13.60 3.60 9.06
CA MET A 248 -13.24 2.56 10.01
C MET A 248 -13.04 1.24 9.26
N ILE A 249 -11.91 0.57 9.52
CA ILE A 249 -11.60 -0.78 9.04
C ILE A 249 -11.46 -1.69 10.24
N VAL A 250 -12.16 -2.81 10.23
CA VAL A 250 -12.10 -3.81 11.30
C VAL A 250 -11.91 -5.17 10.70
N GLU A 251 -10.98 -5.94 11.25
CA GLU A 251 -10.76 -7.33 10.88
C GLU A 251 -10.91 -8.24 12.10
N ASP A 252 -11.54 -9.39 11.89
CA ASP A 252 -11.66 -10.45 12.88
C ASP A 252 -10.65 -11.58 12.69
N ASN A 253 -10.65 -12.54 13.61
CA ASN A 253 -9.70 -13.64 13.67
C ASN A 253 -9.71 -14.57 12.45
N VAL A 254 -10.74 -14.53 11.61
CA VAL A 254 -10.83 -15.37 10.41
C VAL A 254 -10.74 -14.56 9.12
N GLY A 255 -10.44 -13.27 9.21
CA GLY A 255 -10.25 -12.39 8.06
C GLY A 255 -11.53 -11.80 7.49
N ASN A 256 -12.64 -11.80 8.24
CA ASN A 256 -13.78 -10.98 7.86
C ASN A 256 -13.42 -9.52 8.08
N ILE A 257 -13.70 -8.68 7.09
CA ILE A 257 -13.42 -7.25 7.13
C ILE A 257 -14.73 -6.48 7.09
N LEU A 258 -14.89 -5.56 8.04
CA LEU A 258 -15.94 -4.54 8.05
C LEU A 258 -15.31 -3.20 7.70
N LYS A 259 -15.91 -2.52 6.72
CA LYS A 259 -15.60 -1.12 6.40
C LYS A 259 -16.82 -0.27 6.71
N HIS A 260 -16.64 0.84 7.42
CA HIS A 260 -17.75 1.72 7.79
C HIS A 260 -17.31 3.18 7.77
N GLU A 261 -18.08 4.03 7.07
CA GLU A 261 -17.88 5.48 7.10
C GLU A 261 -18.50 6.08 8.36
N ILE A 262 -17.74 6.90 9.06
CA ILE A 262 -18.20 7.64 10.23
C ILE A 262 -18.10 9.12 9.89
N LYS A 263 -19.26 9.72 9.62
CA LYS A 263 -19.39 11.15 9.34
C LYS A 263 -19.62 11.89 10.64
N LEU A 264 -18.88 12.98 10.87
CA LEU A 264 -19.24 13.91 11.93
C LEU A 264 -20.42 14.74 11.46
N ILE A 265 -21.49 14.74 12.26
CA ILE A 265 -22.57 15.70 12.09
C ILE A 265 -22.03 17.01 12.67
N VAL A 266 -21.62 17.92 11.78
CA VAL A 266 -21.28 19.30 12.14
C VAL A 266 -22.57 20.09 12.34
#